data_AF-A0A6B3C961-F1
#
_entry.id   AF-A0A6B3C961-F1
#
_cell.length_a   1.000
_cell.length_b   1.000
_cell.length_c   1.000
_cell.angle_alpha   90.00
_cell.angle_beta   90.00
_cell.angle_gamma   90.00
#
_symmetry.space_group_name_H-M   'P 1'
#
loop_
_entity.id
_entity.type
_entity.pdbx_description
1 polymer ?
#
loop_
_entity_poly.entity_id
_entity_poly.type
_entity_poly.pdbx_seq_one_letter_code
_entity_poly.pdbx_strand_id
1 'polypeptide(L)'
;MSRTSPPASWATTSNSGVNGGLWLQYGNYDVGRWNDAWFDAGGAGLTRVTSTASGKNVHVHTVGASGKVQGSTLVSGPGTFTAWKELPGGLRGTVDVTATSR
;
A
#
# COMPACT_ATOMS: atom_id res chain seq x y z
N MET A 1 -3.82 5.45 24.37
CA MET A 1 -4.17 5.11 22.98
C MET A 1 -3.90 3.63 22.78
N SER A 2 -4.94 2.79 22.82
CA SER A 2 -4.77 1.33 22.75
C SER A 2 -4.46 0.92 21.32
N ARG A 3 -3.28 0.35 21.10
CA ARG A 3 -2.79 -0.14 19.82
C ARG A 3 -3.44 -1.51 19.57
N THR A 4 -4.71 -1.51 19.17
CA THR A 4 -5.42 -2.76 18.85
C THR A 4 -4.87 -3.31 17.56
N SER A 5 -4.05 -4.35 17.67
CA SER A 5 -3.74 -5.28 16.58
C SER A 5 -5.03 -5.65 15.87
N PRO A 6 -5.24 -5.36 14.57
CA PRO A 6 -6.53 -5.62 13.96
C PRO A 6 -6.58 -7.02 13.35
N PRO A 7 -7.48 -7.91 13.82
CA PRO A 7 -8.14 -8.90 12.98
C PRO A 7 -9.27 -8.22 12.16
N ALA A 8 -9.72 -8.91 11.12
CA ALA A 8 -10.75 -8.54 10.13
C ALA A 8 -10.27 -7.70 8.93
N SER A 9 -10.83 -8.08 7.78
CA SER A 9 -10.44 -7.76 6.40
C SER A 9 -10.00 -6.31 6.17
N TRP A 10 -8.92 -6.10 5.43
CA TRP A 10 -8.46 -4.77 5.09
C TRP A 10 -8.74 -4.52 3.60
N ALA A 11 -9.32 -3.37 3.28
CA ALA A 11 -9.29 -2.85 1.92
C ALA A 11 -8.39 -1.63 1.93
N THR A 12 -7.21 -1.77 1.32
CA THR A 12 -6.29 -0.65 1.11
C THR A 12 -6.68 0.05 -0.18
N THR A 13 -7.40 1.16 -0.09
CA THR A 13 -7.50 2.09 -1.22
C THR A 13 -6.32 3.05 -1.14
N SER A 14 -5.63 3.21 -2.26
CA SER A 14 -4.45 4.05 -2.37
C SER A 14 -4.70 5.11 -3.42
N ASN A 15 -4.70 6.37 -3.00
CA ASN A 15 -4.69 7.49 -3.93
C ASN A 15 -3.28 8.07 -3.95
N SER A 16 -2.72 8.26 -5.14
CA SER A 16 -1.55 9.12 -5.32
C SER A 16 -2.00 10.54 -4.95
N GLY A 17 -1.60 11.04 -3.78
CA GLY A 17 -1.96 12.40 -3.34
C GLY A 17 -1.46 13.48 -4.32
N VAL A 18 -1.67 14.76 -4.01
CA VAL A 18 -1.34 15.91 -4.89
C VAL A 18 0.11 15.94 -5.42
N ASN A 19 1.03 15.20 -4.78
CA ASN A 19 2.44 15.03 -5.18
C ASN A 19 2.86 13.57 -5.46
N GLY A 20 1.91 12.64 -5.64
CA GLY A 20 2.20 11.22 -5.81
C GLY A 20 2.65 10.52 -4.53
N GLY A 21 2.18 10.97 -3.36
CA GLY A 21 2.37 10.28 -2.09
C GLY A 21 1.33 9.17 -1.88
N LEU A 22 1.68 8.08 -1.19
CA LEU A 22 0.75 6.99 -0.90
C LEU A 22 -0.07 7.29 0.35
N TRP A 23 -1.38 7.28 0.21
CA TRP A 23 -2.32 7.39 1.33
C TRP A 23 -3.11 6.10 1.49
N LEU A 24 -3.42 5.74 2.73
CA LEU A 24 -4.15 4.52 3.05
C LEU A 24 -5.37 4.83 3.89
N GLN A 25 -6.38 4.01 3.69
CA GLN A 25 -7.56 4.00 4.52
C GLN A 25 -7.81 2.57 4.99
N TYR A 26 -8.27 2.43 6.23
CA TYR A 26 -8.49 1.14 6.86
C TYR A 26 -9.98 0.98 7.17
N GLY A 27 -10.56 -0.13 6.72
CA GLY A 27 -11.92 -0.53 7.01
C GLY A 27 -11.92 -1.58 8.12
N ASN A 28 -12.73 -1.37 9.14
CA ASN A 28 -13.09 -2.41 10.09
C ASN A 28 -14.46 -2.97 9.71
N TYR A 29 -14.46 -4.17 9.15
CA TYR A 29 -15.68 -4.82 8.66
C TYR A 29 -16.50 -5.49 9.76
N ASP A 30 -15.90 -5.80 10.91
CA ASP A 30 -16.65 -6.34 12.06
C ASP A 30 -17.65 -5.32 12.61
N VAL A 31 -17.31 -4.03 12.52
CA VAL A 31 -18.17 -2.92 12.94
C VAL A 31 -18.69 -2.08 11.77
N GLY A 32 -18.46 -2.52 10.53
CA GLY A 32 -18.99 -1.91 9.32
C GLY A 32 -18.59 -0.45 9.09
N ARG A 33 -17.37 -0.03 9.47
CA ARG A 33 -16.93 1.37 9.32
C ARG A 33 -15.50 1.51 8.81
N TRP A 34 -15.20 2.68 8.26
CA TRP A 34 -13.84 3.11 7.93
C TRP A 34 -13.25 3.96 9.08
N ASN A 35 -11.93 4.12 9.10
CA ASN A 35 -11.29 5.06 10.02
C ASN A 35 -11.65 6.51 9.70
N ASP A 36 -11.58 7.37 10.72
CA ASP A 36 -11.93 8.79 10.61
C ASP A 36 -10.92 9.62 9.80
N ALA A 37 -9.71 9.10 9.58
CA ALA A 37 -8.64 9.80 8.88
C ALA A 37 -7.82 8.86 7.98
N TRP A 38 -7.34 9.41 6.88
CA TRP A 38 -6.35 8.78 6.01
C TRP A 38 -4.97 8.77 6.68
N PHE A 39 -4.19 7.72 6.41
CA PHE A 39 -2.83 7.57 6.88
C PHE A 39 -1.83 7.83 5.75
N ASP A 40 -0.86 8.72 6.00
CA ASP A 40 0.24 8.97 5.09
C ASP A 40 1.28 7.83 5.20
N ALA A 41 1.42 7.06 4.12
CA ALA A 41 2.41 5.98 4.02
C ALA A 41 3.72 6.43 3.35
N GLY A 42 3.83 7.72 3.04
CA GLY A 42 4.99 8.34 2.42
C GLY A 42 5.14 8.01 0.93
N GLY A 43 6.34 8.24 0.42
CA GLY A 43 6.64 8.18 -1.02
C GLY A 43 6.37 9.49 -1.74
N ALA A 44 6.85 9.59 -2.97
CA ALA A 44 6.67 10.75 -3.84
C ALA A 44 6.72 10.32 -5.31
N GLY A 45 5.92 10.96 -6.17
CA GLY A 45 5.87 10.62 -7.59
C GLY A 45 5.43 9.17 -7.88
N LEU A 46 4.70 8.55 -6.97
CA LEU A 46 4.13 7.22 -7.15
C LEU A 46 2.82 7.31 -7.93
N THR A 47 2.67 6.42 -8.90
CA THR A 47 1.48 6.26 -9.75
C THR A 47 1.10 4.78 -9.79
N ARG A 48 -0.08 4.47 -10.35
CA ARG A 48 -0.51 3.08 -10.65
C ARG A 48 -0.32 2.14 -9.46
N VAL A 49 -1.19 2.24 -8.46
CA VAL A 49 -1.05 1.47 -7.23
C VAL A 49 -1.89 0.20 -7.30
N THR A 50 -1.31 -0.92 -6.87
CA THR A 50 -2.00 -2.18 -6.62
C THR A 50 -1.51 -2.77 -5.30
N SER A 51 -2.33 -3.60 -4.67
CA SER A 51 -1.92 -4.30 -3.44
C SER A 51 -2.47 -5.71 -3.40
N THR A 52 -1.81 -6.58 -2.64
CA THR A 52 -2.29 -7.95 -2.41
C THR A 52 -1.97 -8.44 -1.01
N ALA A 53 -2.84 -9.29 -0.48
CA ALA A 53 -2.71 -9.88 0.85
C ALA A 53 -1.85 -11.12 0.87
N SER A 54 -0.87 -11.19 1.75
CA SER A 54 -0.14 -12.44 1.98
C SER A 54 0.03 -12.68 3.47
N GLY A 55 -0.69 -13.69 3.96
CA GLY A 55 -0.81 -13.94 5.39
C GLY A 55 -1.35 -12.72 6.13
N LYS A 56 -0.54 -12.16 7.03
CA LYS A 56 -0.91 -10.95 7.79
C LYS A 56 -0.44 -9.65 7.12
N ASN A 57 0.40 -9.72 6.10
CA ASN A 57 0.99 -8.54 5.49
C ASN A 57 0.24 -8.10 4.23
N VAL A 58 0.40 -6.82 3.89
CA VAL A 58 -0.03 -6.27 2.61
C VAL A 58 1.18 -5.93 1.78
N HIS A 59 1.29 -6.48 0.58
CA HIS A 59 2.30 -6.07 -0.39
C HIS A 59 1.69 -5.03 -1.32
N VAL A 60 2.28 -3.83 -1.35
CA VAL A 60 1.86 -2.72 -2.20
C VAL A 60 2.89 -2.54 -3.31
N HIS A 61 2.42 -2.40 -4.53
CA HIS A 61 3.24 -2.13 -5.71
C HIS A 61 2.76 -0.87 -6.40
N THR A 62 3.71 -0.08 -6.89
CA THR A 62 3.47 1.20 -7.56
C THR A 62 4.40 1.36 -8.76
N VAL A 63 4.08 2.27 -9.67
CA VAL A 63 5.00 2.79 -10.67
C VAL A 63 5.58 4.11 -10.17
N GLY A 64 6.89 4.13 -9.91
CA GLY A 64 7.60 5.35 -9.53
C GLY A 64 7.84 6.29 -10.72
N ALA A 65 8.26 7.52 -10.44
CA ALA A 65 8.46 8.59 -11.43
C ALA A 65 9.38 8.22 -12.61
N SER A 66 10.28 7.25 -12.45
CA SER A 66 11.16 6.72 -13.52
C SER A 66 10.52 5.63 -14.39
N GLY A 67 9.22 5.35 -14.23
CA GLY A 67 8.50 4.30 -14.94
C GLY A 67 8.85 2.89 -14.48
N LYS A 68 9.47 2.76 -13.31
CA LYS A 68 9.88 1.50 -12.71
C LYS A 68 8.90 1.05 -11.65
N VAL A 69 8.71 -0.25 -11.52
CA VAL A 69 7.85 -0.80 -10.48
C VAL A 69 8.59 -0.81 -9.14
N GLN A 70 7.97 -0.24 -8.11
CA GLN A 70 8.44 -0.27 -6.75
C GLN A 70 7.50 -1.08 -5.87
N GLY A 71 8.05 -1.72 -4.84
CA GLY A 71 7.31 -2.51 -3.87
C GLY A 71 7.61 -2.07 -2.44
N SER A 72 6.60 -2.14 -1.58
CA SER A 72 6.75 -2.06 -0.15
C SER A 72 5.74 -2.97 0.55
N THR A 73 6.03 -3.38 1.78
CA THR A 73 5.19 -4.25 2.59
C THR A 73 4.71 -3.52 3.82
N LEU A 74 3.40 -3.47 4.02
CA LEU A 74 2.79 -3.11 5.30
C LEU A 74 2.91 -4.32 6.23
N VAL A 75 3.66 -4.14 7.31
CA VAL A 75 3.81 -5.17 8.34
C VAL A 75 2.68 -5.03 9.35
N SER A 76 1.84 -6.05 9.45
CA SER A 76 0.75 -6.09 10.44
C SER A 76 1.29 -6.09 11.86
N GLY A 77 0.69 -5.28 12.74
CA GLY A 77 1.10 -5.12 14.13
C GLY A 77 1.74 -3.76 14.37
N PRO A 78 2.92 -3.47 13.79
CA PRO A 78 3.50 -2.12 13.80
C PRO A 78 2.67 -1.13 12.98
N GLY A 79 2.00 -1.59 11.92
CA GLY A 79 1.29 -0.71 10.99
C GLY A 79 2.24 0.17 10.16
N THR A 80 3.46 -0.32 9.92
CA THR A 80 4.52 0.42 9.22
C THR A 80 4.84 -0.19 7.88
N PHE A 81 5.26 0.64 6.93
CA PHE A 81 5.81 0.22 5.66
C PHE A 81 7.29 -0.09 5.79
N THR A 82 7.74 -1.12 5.06
CA THR A 82 9.16 -1.27 4.77
C THR A 82 9.65 -0.13 3.87
N ALA A 83 10.97 0.04 3.74
CA ALA A 83 11.52 0.93 2.73
C ALA A 83 11.05 0.52 1.33
N TRP A 84 10.69 1.51 0.51
CA TRP A 84 10.37 1.31 -0.90
C TRP A 84 11.59 0.83 -1.67
N LYS A 85 11.40 -0.19 -2.51
CA LYS A 85 12.47 -0.75 -3.33
C LYS A 85 11.97 -1.02 -4.74
N GLU A 86 12.84 -0.83 -5.71
CA GLU A 86 12.60 -1.27 -7.08
C GLU A 86 12.50 -2.81 -7.14
N LEU A 87 11.52 -3.30 -7.88
CA LEU A 87 11.41 -4.73 -8.17
C LEU A 87 12.54 -5.14 -9.14
N PRO A 88 13.28 -6.23 -8.85
CA PRO A 88 14.32 -6.74 -9.74
C PRO A 88 13.78 -7.05 -11.14
N GLY A 89 14.64 -6.87 -12.16
CA GLY A 89 14.31 -7.16 -13.56
C GLY A 89 14.47 -5.97 -14.51
N GLY A 90 14.67 -4.76 -13.98
CA GLY A 90 15.04 -3.59 -14.77
C GLY A 90 13.92 -3.05 -15.69
N LEU A 91 12.67 -3.43 -15.44
CA LEU A 91 11.51 -2.95 -16.19
C LEU A 91 11.41 -1.42 -16.12
N ARG A 92 11.18 -0.79 -17.28
CA ARG A 92 11.00 0.66 -17.46
C ARG A 92 9.80 0.94 -18.35
N GLY A 93 9.30 2.17 -18.31
CA GLY A 93 8.14 2.57 -19.12
C GLY A 93 6.86 1.83 -18.73
N THR A 94 6.76 1.41 -17.47
CA THR A 94 5.58 0.70 -16.96
C THR A 94 4.37 1.62 -17.05
N VAL A 95 3.34 1.18 -17.74
CA VAL A 95 2.08 1.95 -17.90
C VAL A 95 1.03 1.55 -16.88
N ASP A 96 1.10 0.31 -16.37
CA ASP A 96 0.18 -0.22 -15.37
C ASP A 96 0.79 -1.40 -14.61
N VAL A 97 0.23 -1.73 -13.44
CA VAL A 97 0.65 -2.86 -12.61
C VAL A 97 -0.53 -3.49 -11.88
N THR A 98 -0.56 -4.82 -11.84
CA THR A 98 -1.53 -5.59 -11.03
C THR A 98 -0.77 -6.60 -10.17
N ALA A 99 -1.30 -6.87 -8.97
CA ALA A 99 -0.73 -7.83 -8.05
C ALA A 99 -1.84 -8.72 -7.51
N THR A 100 -1.54 -10.01 -7.39
CA THR A 100 -2.41 -11.00 -6.79
C THR A 100 -1.57 -11.98 -5.99
N SER A 101 -2.16 -12.56 -4.96
CA SER A 101 -1.57 -13.60 -4.12
C SER A 101 -2.38 -14.89 -4.27
N ARG A 102 -1.74 -16.00 -3.92
CA ARG A 102 -2.40 -17.30 -3.86
C ARG A 102 -3.01 -17.54 -2.50
#